data_AF-A0A374CIT2-F1
#
_entry.id   AF-A0A374CIT2-F1
#
_cell.length_a   1.000
_cell.length_b   1.000
_cell.length_c   1.000
_cell.angle_alpha   90.00
_cell.angle_beta   90.00
_cell.angle_gamma   90.00
#
_symmetry.space_group_name_H-M   'P 1'
#
loop_
_entity.id
_entity.type
_entity.pdbx_description
1 polymer ?
#
loop_
_entity_poly.entity_id
_entity_poly.type
_entity_poly.pdbx_seq_one_letter_code
_entity_poly.pdbx_strand_id
1 'polypeptide(L)' 'MVNVTFILKKVWNKNNVCILSSVNIGKGAIIGANSVVTHDVPPYCVAAGNPARIIKKLI' A
#
# COMPACT_ATOMS: atom_id res chain seq x y z
N MET A 1 4.89 -15.50 -10.46
CA MET A 1 4.09 -14.24 -10.53
C MET A 1 3.04 -14.33 -9.43
N VAL A 2 3.37 -13.87 -8.22
CA VAL A 2 2.53 -14.07 -7.04
C VAL A 2 1.26 -13.23 -7.19
N ASN A 3 0.11 -13.84 -6.91
CA ASN A 3 -1.22 -13.21 -6.91
C ASN A 3 -1.20 -11.90 -6.11
N VAL A 4 -0.97 -10.77 -6.80
CA VAL A 4 -1.30 -9.45 -6.28
C VAL A 4 -2.80 -9.32 -6.51
N THR A 5 -3.60 -9.50 -5.45
CA THR A 5 -4.99 -9.07 -5.48
C THR A 5 -5.00 -7.55 -5.56
N PHE A 6 -4.90 -7.02 -6.77
CA PHE A 6 -5.37 -5.67 -7.03
C PHE A 6 -6.87 -5.69 -6.76
N ILE A 7 -7.31 -5.11 -5.63
CA ILE A 7 -8.68 -4.61 -5.51
C ILE A 7 -8.77 -3.37 -6.41
N LEU A 8 -8.62 -3.56 -7.72
CA LEU A 8 -8.89 -2.57 -8.76
C LEU A 8 -10.15 -3.01 -9.49
N LYS A 9 -11.26 -3.09 -8.74
CA LYS A 9 -12.59 -3.15 -9.34
C LYS A 9 -13.21 -1.77 -9.16
N LYS A 10 -12.85 -0.86 -10.08
CA LYS A 10 -13.24 0.57 -10.11
C LYS A 10 -12.93 1.33 -8.82
N VAL A 11 -11.82 2.06 -8.76
CA VAL A 11 -11.66 3.08 -7.71
C VAL A 11 -11.38 4.42 -8.34
N TRP A 12 -12.44 5.01 -8.91
CA TRP A 12 -12.63 6.43 -8.63
C TRP A 12 -12.78 6.58 -7.11
N ASN A 13 -11.90 7.35 -6.49
CA ASN A 13 -12.11 8.04 -5.23
C ASN A 13 -12.71 7.22 -4.08
N LYS A 14 -11.85 6.47 -3.37
CA LYS A 14 -11.94 6.42 -1.90
C LYS A 14 -10.51 6.45 -1.35
N ASN A 15 -10.11 7.59 -0.79
CA ASN A 15 -8.94 7.80 0.07
C ASN A 15 -7.59 8.23 -0.54
N ASN A 16 -7.52 8.78 -1.76
CA ASN A 16 -6.37 9.59 -2.23
C ASN A 16 -4.95 8.96 -2.05
N VAL A 17 -4.81 7.64 -2.20
CA VAL A 17 -3.51 6.95 -2.07
C VAL A 17 -2.76 6.98 -3.40
N CYS A 18 -1.49 7.39 -3.38
CA CYS A 18 -0.57 7.34 -4.50
C CYS A 18 0.50 6.27 -4.26
N ILE A 19 0.76 5.41 -5.25
CA ILE A 19 1.82 4.38 -5.19
C ILE A 19 2.71 4.58 -6.41
N LEU A 20 4.02 4.75 -6.22
CA LEU A 20 4.96 4.92 -7.32
C LEU A 20 5.13 3.62 -8.12
N SER A 21 5.37 3.75 -9.44
CA SER A 21 5.37 2.64 -10.42
C SER A 21 6.43 1.54 -10.21
N SER A 22 7.31 1.67 -9.22
CA SER A 22 8.39 0.71 -8.93
C SER A 22 8.31 0.12 -7.52
N VAL A 23 7.18 0.33 -6.83
CA VAL A 23 6.97 -0.12 -5.46
C VAL A 23 6.21 -1.45 -5.42
N ASN A 24 6.75 -2.43 -4.70
CA ASN A 24 6.08 -3.68 -4.39
C ASN A 24 5.30 -3.58 -3.07
N ILE A 25 4.01 -3.96 -3.12
CA ILE A 25 3.17 -4.10 -1.93
C ILE A 25 3.04 -5.58 -1.59
N GLY A 26 3.62 -5.96 -0.46
CA GLY A 26 3.59 -7.33 0.03
C GLY A 26 2.18 -7.81 0.38
N LYS A 27 1.99 -9.13 0.31
CA LYS A 27 0.71 -9.76 0.63
C LYS A 27 0.23 -9.37 2.03
N GLY A 28 -1.03 -8.97 2.14
CA GLY A 28 -1.65 -8.61 3.42
C GLY A 28 -1.16 -7.28 4.01
N ALA A 29 -0.41 -6.47 3.25
CA ALA A 29 -0.10 -5.10 3.66
C ALA A 29 -1.34 -4.20 3.60
N ILE A 30 -1.40 -3.22 4.51
CA ILE A 30 -2.48 -2.23 4.61
C ILE A 30 -1.88 -0.84 4.37
N ILE A 31 -2.44 -0.08 3.42
CA ILE A 31 -2.02 1.30 3.15
C ILE A 31 -3.05 2.28 3.69
N GLY A 32 -2.60 3.23 4.52
CA GLY A 32 -3.44 4.28 5.08
C GLY A 32 -3.97 5.24 4.00
N ALA A 33 -5.12 5.84 4.28
CA ALA A 33 -5.68 6.90 3.43
C ALA A 33 -4.68 8.06 3.22
N ASN A 34 -4.74 8.69 2.05
CA ASN A 34 -3.96 9.85 1.64
C ASN A 34 -2.43 9.63 1.68
N SER A 35 -2.00 8.37 1.58
CA SER A 35 -0.57 8.03 1.63
C SER A 35 0.09 8.13 0.26
N VAL A 36 1.37 8.49 0.24
CA VAL A 36 2.22 8.43 -0.96
C VAL A 36 3.32 7.41 -0.73
N VAL A 37 3.18 6.26 -1.37
CA VAL A 37 4.07 5.12 -1.18
C VAL A 37 5.22 5.22 -2.18
N THR A 38 6.40 5.53 -1.65
CA THR A 38 7.64 5.74 -2.42
C THR A 38 8.62 4.57 -2.34
N HIS A 39 8.35 3.57 -1.49
CA HIS A 39 9.22 2.40 -1.26
C HIS A 39 8.37 1.14 -1.00
N ASP A 40 8.98 -0.02 -1.19
CA ASP A 40 8.35 -1.33 -0.96
C ASP A 40 7.74 -1.44 0.45
N VAL A 41 6.54 -2.02 0.51
CA VAL A 41 5.85 -2.31 1.77
C VAL A 41 5.89 -3.81 2.01
N PRO A 42 6.56 -4.29 3.08
CA PRO A 42 6.63 -5.73 3.37
C PRO A 42 5.25 -6.35 3.61
N PRO A 43 5.11 -7.67 3.40
CA PRO A 43 3.86 -8.38 3.70
C PRO A 43 3.48 -8.23 5.18
N TYR A 44 2.17 -8.18 5.44
CA TYR A 44 1.60 -8.05 6.79
C TYR A 44 2.09 -6.82 7.57
N CYS A 45 2.35 -5.70 6.88
CA CYS A 45 2.65 -4.41 7.49
C CYS A 45 1.56 -3.37 7.20
N VAL A 46 1.41 -2.41 8.11
CA VAL A 46 0.60 -1.21 7.88
C VAL A 46 1.56 -0.05 7.56
N ALA A 47 1.36 0.61 6.43
CA ALA A 47 2.10 1.80 6.05
C ALA A 47 1.16 2.99 5.83
N ALA A 48 1.56 4.19 6.29
CA ALA A 48 0.77 5.40 6.09
C ALA A 48 1.64 6.66 6.00
N GLY A 49 1.09 7.73 5.41
CA GLY A 49 1.70 9.06 5.32
C GLY A 49 2.26 9.40 3.93
N ASN A 50 2.82 10.60 3.82
CA ASN A 50 3.48 11.11 2.60
C ASN A 50 4.87 11.69 2.97
N PRO A 51 5.98 10.95 2.77
CA PRO A 51 6.05 9.59 2.24
C PRO A 51 5.54 8.55 3.26
N ALA A 52 4.96 7.45 2.75
CA ALA A 52 4.42 6.38 3.57
C ALA A 52 5.52 5.65 4.33
N ARG A 53 5.31 5.44 5.64
CA ARG A 53 6.22 4.68 6.52
C ARG A 53 5.48 3.54 7.17
N ILE A 54 6.21 2.47 7.48
CA ILE A 54 5.65 1.34 8.25
C ILE A 54 5.37 1.84 9.67
N ILE A 55 4.09 1.80 10.08
CA ILE A 55 3.63 2.22 11.41
C ILE A 55 3.27 1.03 12.31
N LYS A 56 3.03 -0.15 11.72
CA LYS A 56 2.69 -1.36 12.48
C LYS A 56 3.04 -2.62 11.71
N LYS A 57 3.51 -3.65 12.43
CA LYS A 57 3.60 -5.03 11.94
C LYS A 57 2.37 -5.80 12.44
N LEU A 58 1.74 -6.57 11.56
CA LEU A 58 0.53 -7.36 11.89
C LEU A 58 0.85 -8.77 12.40
N ILE A 59 2.14 -9.13 12.42
CA ILE A 59 2.70 -10.38 12.96
C ILE A 59 3.81 -10.10 13.96
#